data_AF-A0A2G5UNF4-F1
#
_entry.id   AF-A0A2G5UNF4-F1
#
_cell.length_a   1.000
_cell.length_b   1.000
_cell.length_c   1.000
_cell.angle_alpha   90.00
_cell.angle_beta   90.00
_cell.angle_gamma   90.00
#
_symmetry.space_group_name_H-M   'P 1'
#
loop_
_entity.id
_entity.type
_entity.pdbx_description
1 polymer ?
#
loop_
_entity_poly.entity_id
_entity_poly.type
_entity_poly.pdbx_seq_one_letter_code
_entity_poly.pdbx_strand_id
1 'polypeptide(L)'
;MAESARPKPDFRLMDLNYWCRRQMISHWDIKKQIAFSHCSKESFKLVKSLNQKPIITIKLDGWQWITVDVGNVGTCLIKLVDHEIAIPGYATPINFGLDARDAFVHLCELYHHKELTIRLNRDSITPLDAVQAVIDGFPIEKIIYSDGTNREDEKNYIKNMLEFLPTPKMLLLSVNPYDSYQELRGSVLQSEFETLVLQYPEQIDLLDLKAMNIEINLRMQPLQRTLPLNTQQFRGFIRKWIRSEAYPKFKTIIIHANSREVDENFQERILDGLLYQQLPNDWTCENVPHGRFWGEIFQTSGSFEVQREVDGQKAVISFASFGKAVLWKFFVV
;
A
#
# COMPACT_ATOMS: atom_id res chain seq x y z
N MET A 1 55.38 -40.66 6.87
CA MET A 1 55.02 -39.31 7.35
C MET A 1 53.75 -38.90 6.62
N ALA A 2 52.60 -38.98 7.29
CA ALA A 2 51.33 -38.54 6.71
C ALA A 2 51.23 -37.03 6.93
N GLU A 3 51.07 -36.27 5.83
CA GLU A 3 50.79 -34.85 5.89
C GLU A 3 49.50 -34.62 6.68
N SER A 4 49.56 -33.77 7.71
CA SER A 4 48.38 -33.33 8.43
C SER A 4 47.55 -32.44 7.52
N ALA A 5 46.57 -33.05 6.86
CA ALA A 5 45.50 -32.32 6.20
C ALA A 5 44.88 -31.37 7.24
N ARG A 6 45.06 -30.06 7.04
CA ARG A 6 44.41 -29.04 7.86
C ARG A 6 42.91 -29.36 7.89
N PRO A 7 42.25 -29.31 9.06
CA PRO A 7 40.82 -29.58 9.14
C PRO A 7 40.09 -28.61 8.21
N LYS A 8 39.41 -29.16 7.18
CA LYS A 8 38.46 -28.39 6.39
C LYS A 8 37.36 -27.90 7.34
N PRO A 9 36.93 -26.63 7.27
CA PRO A 9 35.76 -26.20 8.04
C PRO A 9 34.57 -27.11 7.65
N ASP A 10 33.89 -27.66 8.66
CA ASP A 10 32.87 -28.71 8.54
C ASP A 10 31.56 -28.17 7.92
N PHE A 11 31.63 -27.75 6.65
CA PHE A 11 30.48 -27.36 5.84
C PHE A 11 29.96 -28.58 5.07
N ARG A 12 29.50 -29.61 5.80
CA ARG A 12 28.92 -30.85 5.21
C ARG A 12 27.77 -30.60 4.26
N LEU A 13 27.16 -29.42 4.33
CA LEU A 13 26.15 -28.97 3.38
C LEU A 13 26.70 -28.95 1.94
N MET A 14 27.94 -28.53 1.73
CA MET A 14 28.54 -28.41 0.40
C MET A 14 28.91 -29.75 -0.23
N ASP A 15 29.01 -30.81 0.57
CA ASP A 15 29.26 -32.18 0.12
C ASP A 15 27.99 -32.84 -0.46
N LEU A 16 26.81 -32.27 -0.20
CA LEU A 16 25.54 -32.77 -0.72
C LEU A 16 25.34 -32.35 -2.19
N ASN A 17 24.60 -33.17 -2.94
CA ASN A 17 24.17 -32.77 -4.28
C ASN A 17 23.28 -31.51 -4.22
N TYR A 18 23.17 -30.80 -5.34
CA TYR A 18 22.48 -29.51 -5.41
C TYR A 18 21.02 -29.58 -4.91
N TRP A 19 20.29 -30.65 -5.24
CA TRP A 19 18.89 -30.80 -4.89
C TRP A 19 18.70 -31.00 -3.39
N CYS A 20 19.51 -31.86 -2.75
CA CYS A 20 19.50 -32.06 -1.31
C CYS A 20 19.83 -30.75 -0.55
N ARG A 21 20.81 -29.97 -1.03
CA ARG A 21 21.11 -28.67 -0.44
C ARG A 21 19.93 -27.71 -0.52
N ARG A 22 19.29 -27.63 -1.70
CA ARG A 22 18.14 -26.76 -1.94
C ARG A 22 16.97 -27.14 -1.01
N GLN A 23 16.67 -28.43 -0.88
CA GLN A 23 15.64 -28.91 0.06
C GLN A 23 15.97 -28.61 1.52
N MET A 24 17.22 -28.77 1.95
CA MET A 24 17.57 -28.45 3.34
C MET A 24 17.39 -26.97 3.64
N ILE A 25 17.89 -26.10 2.76
CA ILE A 25 17.82 -24.65 2.93
C ILE A 25 16.36 -24.15 2.87
N SER A 26 15.48 -24.79 2.10
CA SER A 26 14.06 -24.39 2.06
C SER A 26 13.33 -24.53 3.40
N HIS A 27 13.87 -25.33 4.33
CA HIS A 27 13.34 -25.50 5.69
C HIS A 27 14.03 -24.57 6.71
N TRP A 28 15.01 -23.78 6.29
CA TRP A 28 15.65 -22.82 7.17
C TRP A 28 14.79 -21.58 7.34
N ASP A 29 14.85 -21.01 8.55
CA ASP A 29 14.31 -19.68 8.81
C ASP A 29 15.05 -18.60 7.99
N ILE A 30 14.40 -17.44 7.83
CA ILE A 30 14.94 -16.32 7.04
C ILE A 30 16.34 -15.90 7.48
N LYS A 31 16.62 -15.92 8.79
CA LYS A 31 17.89 -15.45 9.33
C LYS A 31 19.03 -16.36 8.86
N LYS A 32 18.83 -17.67 8.92
CA LYS A 32 19.80 -18.66 8.41
C LYS A 32 19.98 -18.57 6.91
N GLN A 33 18.89 -18.37 6.15
CA GLN A 33 18.97 -18.21 4.71
C GLN A 33 19.77 -16.96 4.32
N ILE A 34 19.49 -15.82 4.94
CA ILE A 34 20.23 -14.57 4.70
C ILE A 34 21.69 -14.75 5.12
N ALA A 35 21.96 -15.19 6.35
CA ALA A 35 23.32 -15.39 6.84
C ALA A 35 24.14 -16.30 5.91
N PHE A 36 23.57 -17.42 5.47
CA PHE A 36 24.24 -18.32 4.53
C PHE A 36 24.45 -17.70 3.15
N SER A 37 23.50 -16.90 2.66
CA SER A 37 23.64 -16.20 1.39
C SER A 37 24.81 -15.21 1.37
N HIS A 38 25.27 -14.72 2.53
CA HIS A 38 26.49 -13.89 2.63
C HIS A 38 27.79 -14.69 2.60
N CYS A 39 27.76 -16.02 2.77
CA CYS A 39 28.99 -16.81 2.85
C CYS A 39 29.73 -16.91 1.52
N SER A 40 29.03 -16.99 0.38
CA SER A 40 29.64 -17.05 -0.95
C SER A 40 28.63 -16.75 -2.07
N LYS A 41 29.13 -16.51 -3.29
CA LYS A 41 28.30 -16.35 -4.49
C LYS A 41 27.47 -17.60 -4.80
N GLU A 42 28.02 -18.80 -4.55
CA GLU A 42 27.27 -20.05 -4.70
C GLU A 42 26.14 -20.16 -3.68
N SER A 43 26.40 -19.81 -2.43
CA SER A 43 25.38 -19.80 -1.37
C SER A 43 24.25 -18.83 -1.68
N PHE A 44 24.59 -17.62 -2.14
CA PHE A 44 23.60 -16.64 -2.61
C PHE A 44 22.73 -17.19 -3.74
N LYS A 45 23.34 -17.71 -4.80
CA LYS A 45 22.62 -18.31 -5.93
C LYS A 45 21.72 -19.47 -5.50
N LEU A 46 22.18 -20.28 -4.55
CA LEU A 46 21.44 -21.41 -4.04
C LEU A 46 20.19 -20.98 -3.26
N VAL A 47 20.30 -20.00 -2.36
CA VAL A 47 19.13 -19.46 -1.64
C VAL A 47 18.18 -18.77 -2.62
N LYS A 48 18.71 -17.93 -3.53
CA LYS A 48 17.91 -17.26 -4.57
C LYS A 48 17.15 -18.24 -5.47
N SER A 49 17.70 -19.44 -5.71
CA SER A 49 17.07 -20.51 -6.50
C SER A 49 15.85 -21.16 -5.82
N LEU A 50 15.60 -20.88 -4.54
CA LEU A 50 14.33 -21.22 -3.90
C LEU A 50 13.15 -20.48 -4.55
N ASN A 51 13.42 -19.37 -5.25
CA ASN A 51 12.43 -18.57 -5.98
C ASN A 51 11.26 -18.14 -5.08
N GLN A 52 11.57 -17.89 -3.81
CA GLN A 52 10.64 -17.35 -2.85
C GLN A 52 10.39 -15.87 -3.21
N LYS A 53 9.12 -15.49 -3.25
CA LYS A 53 8.67 -14.12 -3.54
C LYS A 53 7.71 -13.66 -2.43
N PRO A 54 8.19 -13.58 -1.17
CA PRO A 54 7.40 -13.03 -0.07
C PRO A 54 7.04 -11.57 -0.37
N ILE A 55 6.09 -10.95 0.32
CA ILE A 55 5.92 -9.49 0.21
C ILE A 55 6.94 -8.85 1.15
N ILE A 56 7.77 -7.93 0.65
CA ILE A 56 8.68 -7.13 1.49
C ILE A 56 8.01 -5.81 1.84
N THR A 57 7.95 -5.49 3.12
CA THR A 57 7.46 -4.23 3.64
C THR A 57 8.49 -3.60 4.58
N ILE A 58 8.75 -2.32 4.35
CA ILE A 58 9.70 -1.51 5.12
C ILE A 58 8.94 -0.72 6.17
N LYS A 59 9.34 -0.82 7.44
CA LYS A 59 8.85 0.00 8.55
C LYS A 59 9.97 0.91 9.02
N LEU A 60 9.66 2.21 9.10
CA LEU A 60 10.62 3.26 9.42
C LEU A 60 10.56 3.64 10.90
N ASP A 61 10.66 2.64 11.78
CA ASP A 61 10.35 2.71 13.22
C ASP A 61 11.57 2.89 14.15
N GLY A 62 12.77 3.01 13.59
CA GLY A 62 14.01 3.12 14.35
C GLY A 62 14.87 4.31 13.92
N TRP A 63 15.47 5.01 14.89
CA TRP A 63 16.44 6.06 14.61
C TRP A 63 17.73 5.54 13.95
N GLN A 64 18.09 4.29 14.24
CA GLN A 64 19.37 3.68 13.88
C GLN A 64 19.21 2.44 13.00
N TRP A 65 17.98 2.05 12.67
CA TRP A 65 17.68 0.88 11.85
C TRP A 65 16.36 1.04 11.12
N ILE A 66 16.20 0.22 10.09
CA ILE A 66 14.95 -0.02 9.41
C ILE A 66 14.51 -1.45 9.70
N THR A 67 13.22 -1.61 10.00
CA THR A 67 12.62 -2.93 10.15
C THR A 67 12.07 -3.40 8.81
N VAL A 68 12.51 -4.56 8.35
CA VAL A 68 12.06 -5.16 7.08
C VAL A 68 11.27 -6.42 7.37
N ASP A 69 9.98 -6.36 7.07
CA ASP A 69 9.01 -7.45 7.18
C ASP A 69 8.98 -8.21 5.85
N VAL A 70 9.32 -9.49 5.87
CA VAL A 70 9.44 -10.37 4.70
C VAL A 70 8.25 -11.35 4.67
N GLY A 71 7.05 -10.82 4.93
CA GLY A 71 5.79 -11.55 4.91
C GLY A 71 5.82 -12.78 5.83
N ASN A 72 5.33 -13.91 5.32
CA ASN A 72 5.25 -15.15 6.09
C ASN A 72 6.63 -15.77 6.42
N VAL A 73 7.74 -15.19 5.95
CA VAL A 73 9.09 -15.70 6.18
C VAL A 73 9.70 -15.11 7.47
N GLY A 74 9.26 -13.92 7.88
CA GLY A 74 9.64 -13.28 9.15
C GLY A 74 10.16 -11.86 9.00
N THR A 75 10.73 -11.33 10.08
CA THR A 75 11.20 -9.93 10.18
C THR A 75 12.70 -9.86 10.40
N CYS A 76 13.36 -8.88 9.78
CA CYS A 76 14.79 -8.59 9.95
C CYS A 76 15.04 -7.09 10.15
N LEU A 77 16.23 -6.74 10.66
CA LEU A 77 16.65 -5.35 10.85
C LEU A 77 17.83 -5.04 9.95
N ILE A 78 17.81 -3.86 9.34
CA ILE A 78 18.96 -3.29 8.64
C ILE A 78 19.42 -2.09 9.45
N LYS A 79 20.65 -2.15 9.98
CA LYS A 79 21.28 -1.02 10.66
C LYS A 79 21.60 0.07 9.68
N LEU A 80 21.30 1.31 10.06
CA LEU A 80 21.63 2.53 9.33
C LEU A 80 22.97 3.13 9.77
N VAL A 81 23.38 2.84 11.02
CA VAL A 81 24.65 3.27 11.60
C VAL A 81 25.42 2.06 12.11
N ASP A 82 26.75 2.12 12.03
CA ASP A 82 27.66 1.03 12.45
C ASP A 82 27.78 0.87 13.97
N HIS A 83 26.79 1.33 14.76
CA HIS A 83 26.80 1.18 16.20
C HIS A 83 26.12 -0.12 16.66
N GLU A 84 26.51 -0.61 17.83
CA GLU A 84 25.89 -1.79 18.44
C GLU A 84 24.45 -1.46 18.84
N ILE A 85 23.47 -2.09 18.19
CA ILE A 85 22.09 -2.08 18.66
C ILE A 85 22.04 -3.00 19.88
N ALA A 86 22.09 -2.40 21.07
CA ALA A 86 21.91 -3.09 22.34
C ALA A 86 20.42 -3.24 22.67
N ILE A 87 19.67 -3.96 21.83
CA ILE A 87 18.30 -4.41 22.18
C ILE A 87 18.27 -5.93 22.08
N PRO A 88 18.54 -6.64 23.18
CA PRO A 88 18.41 -8.10 23.23
C PRO A 88 16.97 -8.52 22.87
N GLY A 89 16.81 -9.36 21.84
CA GLY A 89 15.57 -10.08 21.58
C GLY A 89 14.56 -9.46 20.59
N TYR A 90 14.75 -8.23 20.09
CA TYR A 90 13.75 -7.59 19.22
C TYR A 90 13.84 -8.05 17.75
N ALA A 91 15.04 -8.07 17.15
CA ALA A 91 15.34 -8.77 15.90
C ALA A 91 16.86 -8.77 15.63
N THR A 92 17.34 -9.64 14.73
CA THR A 92 18.77 -9.79 14.43
C THR A 92 19.14 -8.90 13.24
N PRO A 93 20.12 -8.00 13.36
CA PRO A 93 20.64 -7.23 12.25
C PRO A 93 21.19 -8.14 11.14
N ILE A 94 20.85 -7.85 9.89
CA ILE A 94 21.27 -8.64 8.72
C ILE A 94 22.34 -7.96 7.87
N ASN A 95 23.03 -6.95 8.41
CA ASN A 95 24.10 -6.27 7.69
C ASN A 95 25.27 -7.20 7.35
N PHE A 96 25.64 -8.11 8.25
CA PHE A 96 26.76 -9.06 8.07
C PHE A 96 28.06 -8.42 7.54
N GLY A 97 28.38 -7.21 8.00
CA GLY A 97 29.57 -6.44 7.59
C GLY A 97 29.37 -5.59 6.34
N LEU A 98 28.20 -5.62 5.70
CA LEU A 98 27.78 -4.69 4.67
C LEU A 98 27.22 -3.40 5.29
N ASP A 99 27.30 -2.32 4.54
CA ASP A 99 26.53 -1.11 4.87
C ASP A 99 25.02 -1.36 4.73
N ALA A 100 24.22 -0.39 5.17
CA ALA A 100 22.76 -0.49 5.15
C ALA A 100 22.20 -0.73 3.74
N ARG A 101 22.79 -0.07 2.75
CA ARG A 101 22.31 -0.09 1.36
C ARG A 101 22.61 -1.44 0.74
N ASP A 102 23.85 -1.91 0.85
CA ASP A 102 24.29 -3.19 0.30
C ASP A 102 23.54 -4.36 0.95
N ALA A 103 23.29 -4.30 2.26
CA ALA A 103 22.45 -5.28 2.95
C ALA A 103 21.01 -5.30 2.42
N PHE A 104 20.44 -4.12 2.16
CA PHE A 104 19.10 -3.99 1.60
C PHE A 104 19.01 -4.50 0.16
N VAL A 105 19.96 -4.10 -0.70
CA VAL A 105 20.06 -4.57 -2.09
C VAL A 105 20.21 -6.08 -2.13
N HIS A 106 21.08 -6.65 -1.31
CA HIS A 106 21.28 -8.09 -1.20
C HIS A 106 19.98 -8.82 -0.84
N LEU A 107 19.22 -8.30 0.14
CA LEU A 107 17.92 -8.85 0.53
C LEU A 107 16.90 -8.79 -0.61
N CYS A 108 16.79 -7.65 -1.29
CA CYS A 108 15.88 -7.47 -2.42
C CYS A 108 16.23 -8.42 -3.57
N GLU A 109 17.52 -8.56 -3.90
CA GLU A 109 17.96 -9.47 -4.95
C GLU A 109 17.75 -10.95 -4.61
N LEU A 110 17.90 -11.31 -3.33
CA LEU A 110 17.68 -12.67 -2.83
C LEU A 110 16.23 -13.13 -3.04
N TYR A 111 15.29 -12.24 -2.76
CA TYR A 111 13.84 -12.49 -2.80
C TYR A 111 13.14 -11.92 -4.06
N HIS A 112 13.93 -11.52 -5.07
CA HIS A 112 13.45 -11.03 -6.37
C HIS A 112 12.53 -9.80 -6.28
N HIS A 113 12.75 -8.93 -5.30
CA HIS A 113 12.01 -7.67 -5.14
C HIS A 113 12.61 -6.55 -5.96
N LYS A 114 11.73 -5.84 -6.67
CA LYS A 114 12.09 -4.69 -7.51
C LYS A 114 11.33 -3.43 -7.15
N GLU A 115 10.22 -3.55 -6.43
CA GLU A 115 9.39 -2.41 -6.03
C GLU A 115 9.15 -2.49 -4.52
N LEU A 116 9.03 -1.33 -3.87
CA LEU A 116 8.98 -1.24 -2.42
C LEU A 116 7.58 -0.96 -1.89
N THR A 117 7.27 -1.56 -0.75
CA THR A 117 6.14 -1.16 0.10
C THR A 117 6.69 -0.52 1.38
N ILE A 118 6.33 0.74 1.62
CA ILE A 118 6.74 1.50 2.81
C ILE A 118 5.53 1.64 3.73
N ARG A 119 5.74 1.34 5.02
CA ARG A 119 4.78 1.56 6.09
C ARG A 119 5.25 2.69 7.00
N LEU A 120 4.39 3.68 7.11
CA LEU A 120 4.52 4.80 8.04
C LEU A 120 3.51 4.58 9.17
N ASN A 121 3.98 4.60 10.42
CA ASN A 121 3.14 4.40 11.61
C ASN A 121 3.50 5.48 12.65
N ARG A 122 2.81 5.51 13.80
CA ARG A 122 3.07 6.48 14.87
C ARG A 122 4.51 6.43 15.41
N ASP A 123 5.11 5.24 15.42
CA ASP A 123 6.46 5.03 15.93
C ASP A 123 7.53 5.35 14.88
N SER A 124 7.13 5.91 13.72
CA SER A 124 8.06 6.21 12.64
C SER A 124 8.92 7.43 12.96
N ILE A 125 10.24 7.23 12.98
CA ILE A 125 11.23 8.19 13.48
C ILE A 125 12.57 8.10 12.74
N THR A 126 12.66 7.30 11.68
CA THR A 126 13.91 7.10 10.94
C THR A 126 14.34 8.37 10.19
N PRO A 127 15.58 8.87 10.34
CA PRO A 127 16.04 10.06 9.62
C PRO A 127 15.85 9.95 8.09
N LEU A 128 15.29 11.00 7.47
CA LEU A 128 14.93 11.01 6.03
C LEU A 128 16.13 10.73 5.11
N ASP A 129 17.28 11.31 5.43
CA ASP A 129 18.54 11.13 4.71
C ASP A 129 19.02 9.67 4.76
N ALA A 130 18.88 9.03 5.92
CA ALA A 130 19.21 7.61 6.09
C ALA A 130 18.24 6.70 5.32
N VAL A 131 16.94 7.05 5.29
CA VAL A 131 15.97 6.34 4.44
C VAL A 131 16.38 6.43 2.98
N GLN A 132 16.67 7.64 2.49
CA GLN A 132 17.07 7.88 1.11
C GLN A 132 18.29 7.05 0.72
N ALA A 133 19.32 7.04 1.55
CA ALA A 133 20.55 6.28 1.26
C ALA A 133 20.27 4.79 1.01
N VAL A 134 19.29 4.21 1.70
CA VAL A 134 18.91 2.81 1.56
C VAL A 134 18.01 2.57 0.35
N ILE A 135 16.95 3.36 0.17
CA ILE A 135 15.93 3.09 -0.84
C ILE A 135 16.21 3.72 -2.22
N ASP A 136 17.20 4.59 -2.34
CA ASP A 136 17.48 5.31 -3.58
C ASP A 136 17.70 4.35 -4.76
N GLY A 137 17.03 4.64 -5.88
CA GLY A 137 17.01 3.80 -7.08
C GLY A 137 15.94 2.70 -7.11
N PHE A 138 15.19 2.48 -6.03
CA PHE A 138 14.07 1.55 -6.04
C PHE A 138 12.72 2.27 -6.28
N PRO A 139 11.90 1.83 -7.24
CA PRO A 139 10.54 2.35 -7.40
C PRO A 139 9.68 1.97 -6.19
N ILE A 140 8.84 2.91 -5.74
CA ILE A 140 7.90 2.69 -4.65
C ILE A 140 6.56 2.24 -5.24
N GLU A 141 6.16 1.01 -4.94
CA GLU A 141 4.85 0.49 -5.34
C GLU A 141 3.76 1.08 -4.44
N LYS A 142 3.99 1.05 -3.11
CA LYS A 142 2.98 1.35 -2.10
C LYS A 142 3.55 2.15 -0.95
N ILE A 143 2.82 3.18 -0.53
CA ILE A 143 2.97 3.79 0.80
C ILE A 143 1.69 3.56 1.59
N ILE A 144 1.83 3.08 2.82
CA ILE A 144 0.73 2.79 3.74
C ILE A 144 0.98 3.56 5.03
N TYR A 145 0.13 4.54 5.32
CA TYR A 145 0.09 5.23 6.59
C TYR A 145 -1.05 4.69 7.43
N SER A 146 -0.73 3.97 8.52
CA SER A 146 -1.72 3.11 9.21
C SER A 146 -2.26 3.68 10.52
N ASP A 147 -1.70 4.77 11.05
CA ASP A 147 -1.86 5.10 12.46
C ASP A 147 -2.02 6.62 12.67
N GLY A 148 -3.20 7.05 13.11
CA GLY A 148 -3.51 8.45 13.37
C GLY A 148 -3.03 8.89 14.74
N THR A 149 -1.80 9.38 14.79
CA THR A 149 -1.29 10.05 16.00
C THR A 149 -1.77 11.49 16.09
N ASN A 150 -2.04 11.93 17.33
CA ASN A 150 -2.36 13.32 17.65
C ASN A 150 -1.12 14.13 18.05
N ARG A 151 0.07 13.53 18.02
CA ARG A 151 1.32 14.22 18.35
C ARG A 151 1.85 14.96 17.15
N GLU A 152 2.11 16.25 17.35
CA GLU A 152 2.53 17.17 16.30
C GLU A 152 3.86 16.75 15.64
N ASP A 153 4.84 16.32 16.43
CA ASP A 153 6.15 15.88 15.91
C ASP A 153 6.02 14.65 15.00
N GLU A 154 5.18 13.69 15.40
CA GLU A 154 4.93 12.47 14.62
C GLU A 154 4.15 12.82 13.34
N LYS A 155 3.13 13.69 13.40
CA LYS A 155 2.45 14.21 12.19
C LYS A 155 3.43 14.89 11.24
N ASN A 156 4.29 15.78 11.75
CA ASN A 156 5.27 16.50 10.94
C ASN A 156 6.27 15.56 10.29
N TYR A 157 6.71 14.52 11.01
CA TYR A 157 7.53 13.47 10.41
C TYR A 157 6.80 12.78 9.24
N ILE A 158 5.53 12.40 9.42
CA ILE A 158 4.74 11.74 8.37
C ILE A 158 4.55 12.66 7.16
N LYS A 159 4.19 13.94 7.38
CA LYS A 159 4.07 14.95 6.32
C LYS A 159 5.38 15.06 5.53
N ASN A 160 6.50 15.25 6.23
CA ASN A 160 7.83 15.36 5.63
C ASN A 160 8.20 14.09 4.83
N MET A 161 7.90 12.90 5.36
CA MET A 161 8.15 11.63 4.64
C MET A 161 7.30 11.51 3.37
N LEU A 162 6.02 11.88 3.40
CA LEU A 162 5.14 11.82 2.23
C LEU A 162 5.57 12.81 1.13
N GLU A 163 6.10 13.97 1.52
CA GLU A 163 6.63 14.97 0.57
C GLU A 163 8.02 14.59 0.05
N PHE A 164 8.83 13.90 0.87
CA PHE A 164 10.18 13.49 0.52
C PHE A 164 10.22 12.25 -0.38
N LEU A 165 9.33 11.28 -0.14
CA LEU A 165 9.33 10.03 -0.90
C LEU A 165 8.79 10.25 -2.33
N PRO A 166 9.37 9.56 -3.33
CA PRO A 166 8.80 9.51 -4.67
C PRO A 166 7.33 9.08 -4.65
N THR A 167 6.52 9.66 -5.53
CA THR A 167 5.10 9.32 -5.66
C THR A 167 4.92 7.82 -5.91
N PRO A 168 4.23 7.08 -5.03
CA PRO A 168 4.01 5.66 -5.22
C PRO A 168 2.91 5.41 -6.25
N LYS A 169 2.87 4.20 -6.82
CA LYS A 169 1.69 3.77 -7.60
C LYS A 169 0.42 3.77 -6.75
N MET A 170 0.55 3.33 -5.50
CA MET A 170 -0.55 3.31 -4.53
C MET A 170 -0.21 4.05 -3.25
N LEU A 171 -1.11 4.93 -2.83
CA LEU A 171 -1.08 5.57 -1.51
C LEU A 171 -2.30 5.14 -0.70
N LEU A 172 -2.08 4.73 0.55
CA LEU A 172 -3.11 4.52 1.55
C LEU A 172 -2.88 5.41 2.75
N LEU A 173 -3.88 6.21 3.10
CA LEU A 173 -3.92 7.02 4.30
C LEU A 173 -5.06 6.55 5.21
N SER A 174 -4.72 5.91 6.33
CA SER A 174 -5.71 5.49 7.34
C SER A 174 -6.29 6.67 8.12
N VAL A 175 -5.52 7.76 8.22
CA VAL A 175 -5.90 9.04 8.84
C VAL A 175 -5.24 10.15 8.03
N ASN A 176 -5.84 11.34 7.99
CA ASN A 176 -5.23 12.51 7.38
C ASN A 176 -4.13 13.08 8.30
N PRO A 177 -2.85 13.08 7.89
CA PRO A 177 -1.79 13.69 8.70
C PRO A 177 -1.76 15.22 8.60
N TYR A 178 -2.50 15.82 7.65
CA TYR A 178 -2.55 17.27 7.41
C TYR A 178 -3.63 17.95 8.25
N ASP A 179 -3.36 19.18 8.69
CA ASP A 179 -4.28 19.91 9.57
C ASP A 179 -5.40 20.62 8.80
N SER A 180 -5.23 20.75 7.48
CA SER A 180 -6.26 21.29 6.60
C SER A 180 -6.41 20.50 5.30
N TYR A 181 -7.60 20.58 4.70
CA TYR A 181 -7.83 20.03 3.36
C TYR A 181 -6.94 20.70 2.30
N GLN A 182 -6.62 22.00 2.44
CA GLN A 182 -5.77 22.69 1.47
C GLN A 182 -4.33 22.19 1.50
N GLU A 183 -3.80 21.86 2.68
CA GLU A 183 -2.50 21.20 2.80
C GLU A 183 -2.51 19.81 2.17
N LEU A 184 -3.49 18.97 2.51
CA LEU A 184 -3.65 17.65 1.89
C LEU A 184 -3.73 17.75 0.36
N ARG A 185 -4.52 18.73 -0.13
CA ARG A 185 -4.68 19.00 -1.55
C ARG A 185 -3.36 19.39 -2.19
N GLY A 186 -2.63 20.31 -1.58
CA GLY A 186 -1.35 20.82 -2.06
C GLY A 186 -0.24 19.76 -2.10
N SER A 187 -0.10 18.99 -1.03
CA SER A 187 1.01 18.04 -0.87
C SER A 187 0.72 16.66 -1.49
N VAL A 188 -0.52 16.16 -1.40
CA VAL A 188 -0.86 14.79 -1.84
C VAL A 188 -1.69 14.78 -3.10
N LEU A 189 -2.82 15.49 -3.13
CA LEU A 189 -3.82 15.32 -4.20
C LEU A 189 -3.39 15.93 -5.55
N GLN A 190 -2.34 16.76 -5.57
CA GLN A 190 -1.76 17.27 -6.82
C GLN A 190 -1.05 16.18 -7.65
N SER A 191 -0.59 15.10 -7.00
CA SER A 191 0.16 14.00 -7.60
C SER A 191 -0.76 13.00 -8.30
N GLU A 192 -0.26 12.35 -9.36
CA GLU A 192 -1.00 11.30 -10.06
C GLU A 192 -0.72 9.92 -9.45
N PHE A 193 -1.78 9.20 -9.07
CA PHE A 193 -1.67 7.83 -8.54
C PHE A 193 -2.37 6.80 -9.45
N GLU A 194 -1.90 5.56 -9.43
CA GLU A 194 -2.71 4.45 -9.95
C GLU A 194 -3.84 4.12 -8.99
N THR A 195 -3.57 4.12 -7.67
CA THR A 195 -4.60 3.90 -6.64
C THR A 195 -4.43 4.82 -5.43
N LEU A 196 -5.50 5.48 -5.01
CA LEU A 196 -5.55 6.28 -3.79
C LEU A 196 -6.62 5.73 -2.84
N VAL A 197 -6.23 5.42 -1.61
CA VAL A 197 -7.14 4.95 -0.56
C VAL A 197 -7.12 5.95 0.59
N LEU A 198 -8.29 6.54 0.88
CA LEU A 198 -8.47 7.51 1.97
C LEU A 198 -9.45 6.94 2.99
N GLN A 199 -8.99 6.69 4.21
CA GLN A 199 -9.85 6.31 5.31
C GLN A 199 -10.19 7.55 6.14
N TYR A 200 -11.49 7.73 6.36
CA TYR A 200 -12.07 8.74 7.24
C TYR A 200 -11.58 10.17 6.98
N PRO A 201 -11.57 10.65 5.72
CA PRO A 201 -11.19 12.03 5.43
C PRO A 201 -12.15 13.00 6.12
N GLU A 202 -11.65 14.12 6.63
CA GLU A 202 -12.51 15.16 7.25
C GLU A 202 -13.28 15.99 6.24
N GLN A 203 -12.70 16.19 5.07
CA GLN A 203 -13.26 16.87 3.93
C GLN A 203 -12.69 16.23 2.66
N ILE A 204 -13.50 16.14 1.61
CA ILE A 204 -13.04 15.67 0.32
C ILE A 204 -13.81 16.32 -0.83
N ASP A 205 -13.11 16.74 -1.88
CA ASP A 205 -13.68 17.04 -3.19
C ASP A 205 -13.18 16.01 -4.20
N LEU A 206 -14.11 15.27 -4.82
CA LEU A 206 -13.78 14.24 -5.79
C LEU A 206 -13.12 14.80 -7.06
N LEU A 207 -13.32 16.09 -7.37
CA LEU A 207 -12.71 16.74 -8.54
C LEU A 207 -11.22 17.07 -8.33
N ASP A 208 -10.75 17.10 -7.08
CA ASP A 208 -9.34 17.30 -6.76
C ASP A 208 -8.51 16.02 -6.89
N LEU A 209 -9.16 14.85 -7.01
CA LEU A 209 -8.50 13.55 -6.99
C LEU A 209 -7.91 13.17 -8.35
N LYS A 210 -6.58 13.10 -8.42
CA LYS A 210 -5.85 12.63 -9.61
C LYS A 210 -5.39 11.19 -9.48
N ALA A 211 -6.33 10.25 -9.45
CA ALA A 211 -6.02 8.83 -9.41
C ALA A 211 -6.84 8.03 -10.41
N MET A 212 -6.28 6.93 -10.93
CA MET A 212 -7.04 6.01 -11.77
C MET A 212 -8.10 5.27 -10.95
N ASN A 213 -7.72 4.79 -9.75
CA ASN A 213 -8.60 4.08 -8.83
C ASN A 213 -8.63 4.78 -7.48
N ILE A 214 -9.83 4.97 -6.92
CA ILE A 214 -10.06 5.69 -5.68
C ILE A 214 -10.93 4.84 -4.77
N GLU A 215 -10.53 4.69 -3.52
CA GLU A 215 -11.33 4.09 -2.46
C GLU A 215 -11.41 5.07 -1.28
N ILE A 216 -12.62 5.41 -0.86
CA ILE A 216 -12.86 6.36 0.23
C ILE A 216 -13.76 5.68 1.25
N ASN A 217 -13.30 5.62 2.49
CA ASN A 217 -14.09 5.12 3.60
C ASN A 217 -14.58 6.30 4.45
N LEU A 218 -15.85 6.63 4.33
CA LEU A 218 -16.47 7.72 5.08
C LEU A 218 -16.91 7.24 6.46
N ARG A 219 -16.82 8.17 7.41
CA ARG A 219 -17.41 8.03 8.74
C ARG A 219 -17.79 9.41 9.22
N MET A 220 -18.96 9.53 9.83
CA MET A 220 -19.34 10.76 10.51
C MET A 220 -18.44 10.95 11.74
N GLN A 221 -17.73 12.08 11.80
CA GLN A 221 -16.95 12.40 12.99
C GLN A 221 -17.86 12.78 14.16
N PRO A 222 -17.51 12.46 15.42
CA PRO A 222 -18.37 12.74 16.58
C PRO A 222 -18.78 14.21 16.74
N LEU A 223 -17.96 15.14 16.24
CA LEU A 223 -18.18 16.59 16.33
C LEU A 223 -18.76 17.19 15.05
N GLN A 224 -18.84 16.42 13.95
CA GLN A 224 -19.42 16.87 12.68
C GLN A 224 -20.83 16.32 12.52
N ARG A 225 -21.74 17.16 12.03
CA ARG A 225 -23.15 16.78 11.78
C ARG A 225 -23.40 16.26 10.36
N THR A 226 -22.38 16.23 9.52
CA THR A 226 -22.49 15.87 8.10
C THR A 226 -21.35 14.98 7.69
N LEU A 227 -21.61 14.06 6.76
CA LEU A 227 -20.57 13.29 6.11
C LEU A 227 -19.60 14.21 5.33
N PRO A 228 -18.30 13.86 5.26
CA PRO A 228 -17.30 14.57 4.46
C PRO A 228 -17.65 14.66 2.97
N LEU A 229 -18.45 13.69 2.49
CA LEU A 229 -18.97 13.61 1.14
C LEU A 229 -20.44 13.19 1.20
N ASN A 230 -21.32 13.98 0.60
CA ASN A 230 -22.74 13.69 0.50
C ASN A 230 -23.19 13.28 -0.91
N THR A 231 -24.46 12.87 -1.02
CA THR A 231 -25.09 12.41 -2.26
C THR A 231 -25.06 13.48 -3.37
N GLN A 232 -25.23 14.75 -3.01
CA GLN A 232 -25.21 15.87 -3.97
C GLN A 232 -23.81 16.10 -4.55
N GLN A 233 -22.76 16.01 -3.73
CA GLN A 233 -21.37 16.13 -4.19
C GLN A 233 -20.99 14.98 -5.12
N PHE A 234 -21.36 13.73 -4.77
CA PHE A 234 -21.12 12.58 -5.63
C PHE A 234 -21.87 12.70 -6.98
N ARG A 235 -23.14 13.12 -6.95
CA ARG A 235 -23.88 13.45 -8.18
C ARG A 235 -23.21 14.57 -8.98
N GLY A 236 -22.73 15.61 -8.31
CA GLY A 236 -22.01 16.72 -8.92
C GLY A 236 -20.78 16.23 -9.69
N PHE A 237 -20.01 15.33 -9.08
CA PHE A 237 -18.89 14.66 -9.74
C PHE A 237 -19.33 13.89 -10.99
N ILE A 238 -20.38 13.07 -10.91
CA ILE A 238 -20.88 12.30 -12.06
C ILE A 238 -21.27 13.23 -13.21
N ARG A 239 -21.99 14.32 -12.93
CA ARG A 239 -22.36 15.33 -13.95
C ARG A 239 -21.13 15.97 -14.60
N LYS A 240 -20.10 16.28 -13.82
CA LYS A 240 -18.83 16.81 -14.33
C LYS A 240 -18.08 15.77 -15.16
N TRP A 241 -18.09 14.51 -14.77
CA TRP A 241 -17.50 13.42 -15.57
C TRP A 241 -18.23 13.25 -16.91
N ILE A 242 -19.57 13.26 -16.92
CA ILE A 242 -20.39 13.19 -18.14
C ILE A 242 -20.04 14.33 -19.12
N ARG A 243 -19.74 15.52 -18.60
CA ARG A 243 -19.33 16.70 -19.39
C ARG A 243 -17.83 16.75 -19.71
N SER A 244 -17.08 15.69 -19.38
CA SER A 244 -15.62 15.65 -19.55
C SER A 244 -14.85 16.74 -18.77
N GLU A 245 -15.38 17.16 -17.64
CA GLU A 245 -14.79 18.16 -16.72
C GLU A 245 -14.08 17.51 -15.52
N ALA A 246 -14.00 16.17 -15.47
CA ALA A 246 -13.30 15.41 -14.44
C ALA A 246 -11.95 14.86 -14.94
N TYR A 247 -11.13 14.32 -14.04
CA TYR A 247 -9.83 13.76 -14.38
C TYR A 247 -9.94 12.65 -15.46
N PRO A 248 -9.26 12.77 -16.61
CA PRO A 248 -9.54 11.92 -17.77
C PRO A 248 -9.04 10.48 -17.64
N LYS A 249 -8.00 10.21 -16.82
CA LYS A 249 -7.45 8.84 -16.61
C LYS A 249 -8.23 8.04 -15.56
N PHE A 250 -9.29 8.62 -15.02
CA PHE A 250 -10.12 8.02 -14.01
C PHE A 250 -10.76 6.70 -14.49
N LYS A 251 -10.76 5.67 -13.64
CA LYS A 251 -11.37 4.36 -13.91
C LYS A 251 -12.40 3.95 -12.86
N THR A 252 -12.09 4.11 -11.57
CA THR A 252 -12.93 3.56 -10.48
C THR A 252 -12.97 4.46 -9.24
N ILE A 253 -14.16 4.71 -8.70
CA ILE A 253 -14.41 5.30 -7.37
C ILE A 253 -15.27 4.31 -6.60
N ILE A 254 -14.84 4.00 -5.38
CA ILE A 254 -15.62 3.26 -4.41
C ILE A 254 -15.71 4.12 -3.14
N ILE A 255 -16.93 4.44 -2.73
CA ILE A 255 -17.21 5.17 -1.51
C ILE A 255 -17.95 4.24 -0.56
N HIS A 256 -17.41 4.10 0.64
CA HIS A 256 -18.00 3.34 1.72
C HIS A 256 -18.60 4.30 2.74
N ALA A 257 -19.82 4.03 3.20
CA ALA A 257 -20.47 4.81 4.24
C ALA A 257 -21.33 3.91 5.15
N ASN A 258 -21.60 4.39 6.36
CA ASN A 258 -22.58 3.74 7.23
C ASN A 258 -24.00 4.09 6.76
N SER A 259 -24.89 3.10 6.68
CA SER A 259 -26.28 3.30 6.24
C SER A 259 -27.04 4.31 7.11
N ARG A 260 -26.66 4.46 8.38
CA ARG A 260 -27.26 5.44 9.31
C ARG A 260 -26.83 6.88 9.05
N GLU A 261 -25.72 7.08 8.33
CA GLU A 261 -25.13 8.38 8.05
C GLU A 261 -25.52 8.90 6.65
N VAL A 262 -26.18 8.06 5.87
CA VAL A 262 -26.62 8.34 4.49
C VAL A 262 -28.13 8.59 4.47
N ASP A 263 -28.57 9.49 3.61
CA ASP A 263 -30.00 9.76 3.37
C ASP A 263 -30.75 8.47 2.95
N GLU A 264 -31.96 8.26 3.46
CA GLU A 264 -32.77 7.06 3.14
C GLU A 264 -33.00 6.87 1.61
N ASN A 265 -33.13 7.98 0.86
CA ASN A 265 -33.35 7.97 -0.59
C ASN A 265 -32.08 8.30 -1.40
N PHE A 266 -30.90 7.92 -0.90
CA PHE A 266 -29.64 8.31 -1.53
C PHE A 266 -29.52 7.91 -3.01
N GLN A 267 -30.04 6.75 -3.42
CA GLN A 267 -29.97 6.28 -4.80
C GLN A 267 -30.74 7.22 -5.74
N GLU A 268 -31.99 7.55 -5.40
CA GLU A 268 -32.81 8.50 -6.15
C GLU A 268 -32.14 9.87 -6.23
N ARG A 269 -31.58 10.35 -5.11
CA ARG A 269 -30.88 11.65 -5.06
C ARG A 269 -29.62 11.70 -5.93
N ILE A 270 -28.87 10.61 -5.99
CA ILE A 270 -27.66 10.52 -6.82
C ILE A 270 -28.02 10.47 -8.30
N LEU A 271 -29.07 9.73 -8.67
CA LEU A 271 -29.53 9.56 -10.04
C LEU A 271 -30.37 10.72 -10.58
N ASP A 272 -30.91 11.57 -9.69
CA ASP A 272 -31.81 12.65 -10.06
C ASP A 272 -31.20 13.61 -11.11
N GLY A 273 -31.91 13.75 -12.23
CA GLY A 273 -31.52 14.55 -13.39
C GLY A 273 -30.36 14.01 -14.22
N LEU A 274 -29.92 12.77 -14.00
CA LEU A 274 -28.99 12.08 -14.90
C LEU A 274 -29.75 11.34 -16.00
N LEU A 275 -29.19 11.33 -17.22
CA LEU A 275 -29.64 10.40 -18.25
C LEU A 275 -28.92 9.06 -18.04
N TYR A 276 -29.66 8.01 -17.71
CA TYR A 276 -29.10 6.70 -17.43
C TYR A 276 -29.97 5.57 -17.98
N GLN A 277 -29.36 4.39 -18.16
CA GLN A 277 -30.03 3.14 -18.46
C GLN A 277 -29.84 2.16 -17.30
N GLN A 278 -30.93 1.60 -16.76
CA GLN A 278 -30.82 0.55 -15.76
C GLN A 278 -30.28 -0.75 -16.38
N LEU A 279 -29.29 -1.33 -15.73
CA LEU A 279 -28.68 -2.59 -16.14
C LEU A 279 -29.37 -3.78 -15.44
N PRO A 280 -29.24 -5.01 -15.99
CA PRO A 280 -29.73 -6.23 -15.35
C PRO A 280 -29.17 -6.42 -13.93
N ASN A 281 -29.93 -7.04 -13.04
CA ASN A 281 -29.54 -7.25 -11.64
C ASN A 281 -28.34 -8.19 -11.47
N ASP A 282 -28.11 -9.06 -12.45
CA ASP A 282 -26.96 -9.98 -12.53
C ASP A 282 -25.75 -9.35 -13.24
N TRP A 283 -25.82 -8.07 -13.59
CA TRP A 283 -24.69 -7.39 -14.21
C TRP A 283 -23.49 -7.35 -13.27
N THR A 284 -22.34 -7.74 -13.81
CA THR A 284 -21.04 -7.71 -13.14
C THR A 284 -20.04 -7.03 -14.05
N CYS A 285 -19.11 -6.26 -13.45
CA CYS A 285 -17.98 -5.72 -14.20
C CYS A 285 -16.75 -6.59 -13.92
N GLU A 286 -16.26 -7.25 -14.97
CA GLU A 286 -15.09 -8.13 -14.92
C GLU A 286 -13.80 -7.37 -14.54
N ASN A 287 -13.78 -6.05 -14.69
CA ASN A 287 -12.61 -5.19 -14.50
C ASN A 287 -12.59 -4.42 -13.16
N VAL A 288 -13.49 -4.71 -12.22
CA VAL A 288 -13.47 -4.05 -10.91
C VAL A 288 -12.32 -4.62 -10.08
N PRO A 289 -11.31 -3.80 -9.71
CA PRO A 289 -10.34 -4.23 -8.72
C PRO A 289 -11.13 -4.60 -7.47
N HIS A 290 -11.00 -5.84 -7.00
CA HIS A 290 -11.59 -6.22 -5.73
C HIS A 290 -10.97 -5.29 -4.69
N GLY A 291 -11.79 -4.40 -4.11
CA GLY A 291 -11.33 -3.43 -3.12
C GLY A 291 -10.54 -4.17 -2.05
N ARG A 292 -9.33 -3.70 -1.73
CA ARG A 292 -8.41 -4.48 -0.88
C ARG A 292 -8.93 -4.68 0.53
N PHE A 293 -9.94 -3.92 0.94
CA PHE A 293 -10.40 -3.91 2.32
C PHE A 293 -11.54 -4.85 2.64
N TRP A 294 -12.35 -5.34 1.69
CA TRP A 294 -13.47 -6.24 2.06
C TRP A 294 -13.84 -7.27 0.97
N GLY A 295 -13.74 -8.55 1.35
CA GLY A 295 -14.14 -9.74 0.58
C GLY A 295 -15.58 -10.18 0.87
N GLU A 296 -16.52 -9.25 1.04
CA GLU A 296 -17.89 -9.57 1.42
C GLU A 296 -18.87 -9.56 0.23
N ILE A 297 -19.86 -10.44 0.32
CA ILE A 297 -20.98 -10.58 -0.61
C ILE A 297 -21.93 -9.39 -0.39
N PHE A 298 -21.61 -8.25 -1.00
CA PHE A 298 -22.56 -7.13 -1.04
C PHE A 298 -23.72 -7.47 -1.96
N GLN A 299 -24.95 -7.24 -1.49
CA GLN A 299 -26.12 -7.28 -2.35
C GLN A 299 -26.17 -5.98 -3.14
N THR A 300 -25.94 -6.08 -4.45
CA THR A 300 -26.13 -4.96 -5.37
C THR A 300 -27.61 -4.62 -5.42
N SER A 301 -27.97 -3.40 -5.04
CA SER A 301 -29.35 -2.90 -5.06
C SER A 301 -29.75 -2.32 -6.41
N GLY A 302 -28.77 -1.94 -7.25
CA GLY A 302 -29.01 -1.49 -8.62
C GLY A 302 -27.72 -1.05 -9.31
N SER A 303 -27.70 -1.19 -10.63
CA SER A 303 -26.61 -0.74 -11.50
C SER A 303 -27.19 0.08 -12.66
N PHE A 304 -26.59 1.23 -12.93
CA PHE A 304 -27.10 2.23 -13.86
C PHE A 304 -25.96 2.72 -14.76
N GLU A 305 -26.11 2.55 -16.06
CA GLU A 305 -25.16 3.03 -17.06
C GLU A 305 -25.43 4.49 -17.39
N VAL A 306 -24.38 5.30 -17.42
CA VAL A 306 -24.36 6.68 -17.91
C VAL A 306 -23.32 6.79 -19.03
N GLN A 307 -23.45 7.82 -19.87
CA GLN A 307 -22.58 8.02 -21.02
C GLN A 307 -21.96 9.42 -21.00
N ARG A 308 -20.67 9.51 -21.30
CA ARG A 308 -19.94 10.77 -21.46
C ARG A 308 -20.31 11.43 -22.79
N GLU A 309 -20.59 12.72 -22.75
CA GLU A 309 -21.12 13.49 -23.89
C GLU A 309 -20.10 13.61 -25.03
N VAL A 310 -18.81 13.72 -24.72
CA VAL A 310 -17.78 14.09 -25.71
C VAL A 310 -17.39 12.95 -26.64
N ASP A 311 -17.33 11.71 -26.12
CA ASP A 311 -16.78 10.56 -26.83
C ASP A 311 -17.62 9.28 -26.67
N GLY A 312 -18.76 9.38 -25.97
CA GLY A 312 -19.64 8.27 -25.74
C GLY A 312 -19.09 7.22 -24.78
N GLN A 313 -18.00 7.50 -24.05
CA GLN A 313 -17.46 6.56 -23.07
C GLN A 313 -18.51 6.25 -22.00
N LYS A 314 -18.69 4.96 -21.69
CA LYS A 314 -19.70 4.50 -20.75
C LYS A 314 -19.12 4.40 -19.34
N ALA A 315 -19.97 4.62 -18.36
CA ALA A 315 -19.66 4.34 -16.97
C ALA A 315 -20.87 3.77 -16.25
N VAL A 316 -20.64 3.00 -15.19
CA VAL A 316 -21.69 2.38 -14.39
C VAL A 316 -21.65 2.90 -12.98
N ILE A 317 -22.79 3.40 -12.52
CA ILE A 317 -23.06 3.71 -11.12
C ILE A 317 -23.69 2.46 -10.50
N SER A 318 -23.08 1.92 -9.45
CA SER A 318 -23.61 0.75 -8.76
C SER A 318 -23.74 1.02 -7.27
N PHE A 319 -24.88 0.63 -6.72
CA PHE A 319 -25.16 0.72 -5.29
C PHE A 319 -25.20 -0.67 -4.71
N ALA A 320 -24.56 -0.86 -3.57
CA ALA A 320 -24.56 -2.14 -2.89
C ALA A 320 -24.62 -1.92 -1.38
N SER A 321 -25.19 -2.90 -0.67
CA SER A 321 -25.32 -2.83 0.78
C SER A 321 -25.07 -4.18 1.43
N PHE A 322 -24.50 -4.15 2.63
CA PHE A 322 -24.34 -5.32 3.49
C PHE A 322 -24.41 -4.89 4.95
N GLY A 323 -25.36 -5.44 5.72
CA GLY A 323 -25.59 -5.05 7.11
C GLY A 323 -25.84 -3.55 7.26
N LYS A 324 -24.90 -2.84 7.92
CA LYS A 324 -24.95 -1.37 8.11
C LYS A 324 -24.03 -0.60 7.16
N ALA A 325 -23.43 -1.26 6.17
CA ALA A 325 -22.55 -0.64 5.20
C ALA A 325 -23.29 -0.40 3.87
N VAL A 326 -23.06 0.77 3.28
CA VAL A 326 -23.53 1.16 1.95
C VAL A 326 -22.31 1.50 1.10
N LEU A 327 -22.36 1.08 -0.16
CA LEU A 327 -21.35 1.34 -1.17
C LEU A 327 -21.94 2.15 -2.31
N TRP A 328 -21.26 3.23 -2.68
CA TRP A 328 -21.47 3.92 -3.95
C TRP A 328 -20.26 3.65 -4.83
N LYS A 329 -20.52 3.10 -6.01
CA LYS A 329 -19.49 2.71 -6.95
C LYS A 329 -19.69 3.44 -8.26
N PHE A 330 -18.60 3.88 -8.87
CA PHE A 330 -18.60 4.47 -10.20
C PHE A 330 -17.41 3.90 -10.99
N PHE A 331 -17.71 3.26 -12.12
CA PHE A 331 -16.73 2.54 -12.94
C PHE A 331 -16.79 2.99 -14.39
N VAL A 332 -15.67 3.30 -15.00
CA VAL A 332 -15.57 3.56 -16.44
C VAL A 332 -15.39 2.23 -17.18
N VAL A 333 -16.17 2.00 -18.24
CA VAL A 333 -16.22 0.75 -19.02
C VAL A 333 -15.41 0.85 -20.30
#